data_AF-A0A537HQI3-F1
#
_entry.id   AF-A0A537HQI3-F1
#
_cell.length_a   1.000
_cell.length_b   1.000
_cell.length_c   1.000
_cell.angle_alpha   90.00
_cell.angle_beta   90.00
_cell.angle_gamma   90.00
#
_symmetry.space_group_name_H-M   'P 1'
#
loop_
_entity.id
_entity.type
_entity.pdbx_description
1 polymer ?
#
loop_
_entity_poly.entity_id
_entity_poly.type
_entity_poly.pdbx_seq_one_letter_code
_entity_poly.pdbx_strand_id
1 'polypeptide(L)'
;MNLYNNIFICYYNLFVKANDFNPRLGALMLIMVLEFFHLVIVFRLIQPLIKIRDEQLPPGFFIVVFFFVCLFFLVRYYTKDRIATLQEKFAKKNDNTKSKWVSFSIIAFIASFFLLIIVLKK
;
A
#
# COMPACT_ATOMS: atom_id res chain seq x y z
N MET A 1 -14.11 2.55 -10.06
CA MET A 1 -12.67 2.78 -9.76
C MET A 1 -12.31 1.89 -8.60
N ASN A 2 -11.32 1.00 -8.77
CA ASN A 2 -10.98 -0.04 -7.79
C ASN A 2 -10.38 0.57 -6.51
N LEU A 3 -10.49 -0.15 -5.38
CA LEU A 3 -10.00 0.26 -4.05
C LEU A 3 -8.55 0.77 -4.10
N TYR A 4 -7.64 -0.02 -4.65
CA TYR A 4 -6.21 0.32 -4.79
C TYR A 4 -5.96 1.62 -5.57
N ASN A 5 -6.74 1.89 -6.63
CA ASN A 5 -6.58 3.13 -7.39
C ASN A 5 -7.03 4.36 -6.60
N ASN A 6 -8.05 4.24 -5.74
CA ASN A 6 -8.47 5.37 -4.89
C ASN A 6 -7.39 5.65 -3.83
N ILE A 7 -6.88 4.61 -3.17
CA ILE A 7 -5.79 4.72 -2.18
C ILE A 7 -4.54 5.33 -2.82
N PHE A 8 -4.15 4.84 -4.00
CA PHE A 8 -3.03 5.39 -4.77
C PHE A 8 -3.17 6.88 -5.02
N ILE A 9 -4.33 7.34 -5.50
CA ILE A 9 -4.54 8.76 -5.79
C ILE A 9 -4.55 9.60 -4.51
N CYS A 10 -5.06 9.07 -3.40
CA CYS A 10 -4.97 9.75 -2.11
C CYS A 10 -3.51 9.99 -1.69
N TYR A 11 -2.65 8.95 -1.75
CA TYR A 11 -1.23 9.09 -1.45
C TYR A 11 -0.50 9.98 -2.47
N TYR A 12 -0.77 9.82 -3.76
CA TYR A 12 -0.19 10.63 -4.81
C TYR A 12 -0.47 12.13 -4.58
N ASN A 13 -1.74 12.48 -4.32
CA ASN A 13 -2.12 13.87 -4.07
C ASN A 13 -1.49 14.42 -2.78
N LEU A 14 -1.23 13.58 -1.77
CA LEU A 14 -0.51 13.97 -0.56
C LEU A 14 0.96 14.34 -0.89
N PHE A 15 1.65 13.52 -1.66
CA PHE A 15 3.04 13.82 -2.06
C PHE A 15 3.15 14.99 -3.04
N VAL A 16 2.17 15.18 -3.92
CA VAL A 16 2.09 16.38 -4.77
C VAL A 16 1.96 17.64 -3.91
N LYS A 17 1.10 17.62 -2.88
CA LYS A 17 0.94 18.75 -1.95
C LYS A 17 2.17 19.01 -1.09
N ALA A 18 2.93 17.95 -0.76
CA ALA A 18 4.17 18.04 0.00
C ALA A 18 5.37 18.55 -0.83
N ASN A 19 5.19 18.86 -2.13
CA ASN A 19 6.25 19.22 -3.06
C ASN A 19 7.37 18.17 -3.13
N ASP A 20 7.03 16.89 -3.03
CA ASP A 20 8.00 15.81 -3.20
C ASP A 20 8.53 15.78 -4.65
N PHE A 21 9.81 15.48 -4.81
CA PHE A 21 10.49 15.38 -6.10
C PHE A 21 9.89 14.27 -6.98
N ASN A 22 9.34 13.19 -6.40
CA ASN A 22 8.68 12.12 -7.17
C ASN A 22 7.41 11.58 -6.49
N PRO A 23 6.26 12.27 -6.64
CA PRO A 23 5.01 11.90 -5.99
C PRO A 23 4.50 10.51 -6.38
N ARG A 24 4.81 10.07 -7.61
CA ARG A 24 4.46 8.73 -8.11
C ARG A 24 5.20 7.66 -7.31
N LEU A 25 6.52 7.79 -7.17
CA LEU A 25 7.31 6.81 -6.45
C LEU A 25 6.94 6.78 -4.97
N GLY A 26 6.76 7.95 -4.33
CA GLY A 26 6.30 8.05 -2.95
C GLY A 26 4.97 7.33 -2.71
N ALA A 27 3.98 7.56 -3.59
CA ALA A 27 2.68 6.89 -3.48
C ALA A 27 2.77 5.37 -3.68
N LEU A 28 3.58 4.89 -4.63
CA LEU A 28 3.81 3.47 -4.84
C LEU A 28 4.50 2.82 -3.65
N MET A 29 5.49 3.50 -3.06
CA MET A 29 6.18 3.03 -1.86
C MET A 29 5.22 2.88 -0.69
N LEU A 30 4.31 3.83 -0.45
CA LEU A 30 3.30 3.69 0.61
C LEU A 30 2.35 2.52 0.37
N ILE A 31 1.90 2.29 -0.87
CA ILE A 31 1.09 1.11 -1.21
C ILE A 31 1.88 -0.17 -0.93
N MET A 32 3.14 -0.23 -1.38
CA MET A 32 3.99 -1.39 -1.17
C MET A 32 4.20 -1.70 0.31
N VAL A 33 4.46 -0.67 1.13
CA VAL A 33 4.57 -0.82 2.58
C VAL A 33 3.26 -1.31 3.19
N LEU A 34 2.12 -0.75 2.75
CA LEU A 34 0.80 -1.17 3.21
C LEU A 34 0.52 -2.63 2.85
N GLU A 35 0.79 -3.04 1.61
CA GLU A 35 0.63 -4.42 1.14
C GLU A 35 1.56 -5.37 1.92
N PHE A 36 2.78 -4.94 2.20
CA PHE A 36 3.72 -5.71 3.01
C PHE A 36 3.21 -5.91 4.45
N PHE A 37 2.67 -4.86 5.08
CA PHE A 37 2.07 -4.99 6.41
C PHE A 37 0.92 -6.00 6.41
N HIS A 38 0.01 -5.92 5.42
CA HIS A 38 -1.07 -6.88 5.28
C HIS A 38 -0.57 -8.30 5.06
N LEU A 39 0.45 -8.49 4.22
CA LEU A 39 1.04 -9.79 3.96
C LEU A 39 1.59 -10.40 5.25
N VAL A 40 2.35 -9.63 6.04
CA VAL A 40 2.92 -10.11 7.31
C VAL A 40 1.81 -10.43 8.32
N ILE A 41 0.79 -9.58 8.44
CA ILE A 41 -0.36 -9.80 9.32
C ILE A 41 -1.08 -11.10 8.94
N VAL A 42 -1.46 -11.24 7.66
CA VAL A 42 -2.16 -12.44 7.15
C VAL A 42 -1.30 -13.68 7.39
N PHE A 43 -0.01 -13.60 7.07
CA PHE A 43 0.92 -14.70 7.25
C PHE A 43 0.98 -15.16 8.71
N ARG A 44 1.20 -14.22 9.65
CA ARG A 44 1.28 -14.53 11.09
C ARG A 44 -0.05 -15.02 11.69
N LEU A 45 -1.18 -14.57 11.17
CA LEU A 45 -2.50 -15.09 11.57
C LEU A 45 -2.73 -16.53 11.09
N ILE A 46 -2.26 -16.87 9.88
CA ILE A 46 -2.43 -18.21 9.30
C ILE A 46 -1.38 -19.19 9.83
N GLN A 47 -0.16 -18.74 10.10
CA GLN A 47 0.97 -19.56 10.58
C GLN A 47 0.59 -20.59 11.67
N PRO A 48 -0.13 -20.25 12.75
CA PRO A 48 -0.53 -21.24 13.77
C PRO A 48 -1.53 -22.29 13.25
N LEU A 49 -2.37 -21.94 12.27
CA LEU A 49 -3.36 -22.87 11.68
C LEU A 49 -2.70 -23.94 10.81
N ILE A 50 -1.62 -23.56 10.11
CA ILE A 50 -0.89 -24.45 9.19
C ILE A 50 0.36 -25.08 9.82
N LYS A 51 0.62 -24.84 11.11
CA LYS A 51 1.75 -25.39 11.89
C LYS A 51 3.13 -25.11 11.26
N ILE A 52 3.28 -24.02 10.52
CA ILE A 52 4.58 -23.61 9.93
C ILE A 52 5.45 -22.97 11.02
N ARG A 53 6.69 -23.44 11.15
CA ARG A 53 7.69 -22.85 12.06
C ARG A 53 8.41 -21.69 11.39
N ASP A 54 8.91 -20.74 12.19
CA ASP A 54 9.65 -19.58 11.68
C ASP A 54 10.92 -19.97 10.88
N GLU A 55 11.51 -21.12 11.19
CA GLU A 55 12.68 -21.68 10.50
C GLU A 55 12.40 -22.10 9.05
N GLN A 56 11.12 -22.32 8.71
CA GLN A 56 10.68 -22.71 7.37
C GLN A 56 10.35 -21.51 6.49
N LEU A 57 10.54 -20.29 7.01
CA LEU A 57 10.24 -19.06 6.29
C LEU A 57 11.30 -18.76 5.24
N PRO A 58 10.91 -18.18 4.10
CA PRO A 58 11.86 -17.67 3.14
C PRO A 58 12.82 -16.70 3.84
N PRO A 59 14.13 -16.77 3.55
CA PRO A 59 15.10 -15.85 4.13
C PRO A 59 14.72 -14.40 3.80
N GLY A 60 15.10 -13.46 4.67
CA GLY A 60 14.77 -12.03 4.50
C GLY A 60 15.21 -11.46 3.14
N PHE A 61 16.26 -12.02 2.53
CA PHE A 61 16.68 -11.67 1.17
C PHE A 61 15.60 -11.95 0.11
N PHE A 62 14.87 -13.07 0.21
CA PHE A 62 13.80 -13.40 -0.73
C PHE A 62 12.64 -12.39 -0.65
N ILE A 63 12.32 -11.93 0.56
CA ILE A 63 11.31 -10.90 0.79
C ILE A 63 11.70 -9.58 0.13
N VAL A 64 12.98 -9.18 0.25
CA VAL A 64 13.50 -7.96 -0.38
C VAL A 64 13.43 -8.06 -1.91
N VAL A 65 13.85 -9.18 -2.50
CA VAL A 65 13.76 -9.39 -3.96
C VAL A 65 12.30 -9.34 -4.42
N PHE A 66 11.40 -10.03 -3.72
CA PHE A 66 9.97 -10.01 -4.01
C PHE A 66 9.39 -8.59 -3.95
N PHE A 67 9.79 -7.81 -2.96
CA PHE A 67 9.38 -6.41 -2.82
C PHE A 67 9.77 -5.59 -4.06
N PHE A 68 11.01 -5.70 -4.54
CA PHE A 68 11.47 -4.97 -5.73
C PHE A 68 10.75 -5.42 -7.00
N VAL A 69 10.48 -6.72 -7.14
CA VAL A 69 9.71 -7.26 -8.28
C VAL A 69 8.30 -6.68 -8.31
N CYS A 70 7.61 -6.67 -7.17
CA CYS A 70 6.28 -6.07 -7.04
C CYS A 70 6.31 -4.56 -7.33
N LEU A 71 7.29 -3.84 -6.77
CA LEU A 71 7.46 -2.41 -7.02
C LEU A 71 7.67 -2.12 -8.52
N PHE A 72 8.49 -2.93 -9.21
CA PHE A 72 8.69 -2.79 -10.66
C PHE A 72 7.38 -2.95 -11.44
N PHE A 73 6.55 -3.94 -11.11
CA PHE A 73 5.23 -4.11 -11.74
C PHE A 73 4.31 -2.93 -11.46
N LEU A 74 4.29 -2.42 -10.23
CA LEU A 74 3.48 -1.25 -9.86
C LEU A 74 3.92 0.02 -10.60
N VAL A 75 5.23 0.26 -10.71
CA VAL A 75 5.76 1.36 -11.53
C VAL A 75 5.27 1.19 -12.96
N ARG A 76 5.43 0.01 -13.58
CA ARG A 76 4.97 -0.22 -14.96
C ARG A 76 3.47 -0.03 -15.13
N TYR A 77 2.68 -0.41 -14.13
CA TYR A 77 1.23 -0.28 -14.14
C TYR A 77 0.74 1.17 -14.04
N TYR A 78 1.30 1.96 -13.12
CA TYR A 78 0.91 3.35 -12.90
C TYR A 78 1.71 4.31 -13.80
N THR A 79 1.42 4.31 -15.10
CA THR A 79 2.00 5.27 -16.07
C THR A 79 1.47 6.69 -15.87
N LYS A 80 2.15 7.71 -16.41
CA LYS A 80 1.71 9.12 -16.31
C LYS A 80 0.27 9.31 -16.81
N ASP A 81 -0.07 8.75 -17.98
CA ASP A 81 -1.41 8.87 -18.57
C ASP A 81 -2.49 8.19 -17.70
N ARG A 82 -2.15 7.04 -17.12
CA ARG A 82 -3.04 6.35 -16.19
C ARG A 82 -3.27 7.18 -14.94
N ILE A 83 -2.23 7.77 -14.37
CA ILE A 83 -2.32 8.63 -13.19
C ILE A 83 -3.22 9.83 -13.50
N ALA A 84 -3.03 10.51 -14.63
CA ALA A 84 -3.88 11.62 -15.07
C ALA A 84 -5.36 11.18 -15.18
N THR A 85 -5.62 10.05 -15.84
CA THR A 85 -6.97 9.47 -15.95
C THR A 85 -7.60 9.18 -14.59
N LEU A 86 -6.81 8.66 -13.64
CA LEU A 86 -7.27 8.37 -12.29
C LEU A 86 -7.51 9.64 -11.48
N GLN A 87 -6.69 10.67 -11.63
CA GLN A 87 -6.88 11.98 -11.01
C GLN A 87 -8.16 12.65 -11.52
N GLU A 88 -8.42 12.65 -12.82
CA GLU A 88 -9.67 13.19 -13.38
C GLU A 88 -10.90 12.46 -12.84
N LYS A 89 -10.85 11.12 -12.80
CA LYS A 89 -11.93 10.30 -12.23
C LYS A 89 -12.13 10.57 -10.74
N PHE A 90 -11.06 10.84 -10.00
CA PHE A 90 -11.14 11.19 -8.59
C PHE A 90 -11.66 12.62 -8.37
N ALA A 91 -11.27 13.56 -9.23
CA ALA A 91 -11.73 14.95 -9.19
C ALA A 91 -13.25 15.07 -9.42
N LYS A 92 -13.82 14.22 -10.28
CA LYS A 92 -15.27 14.13 -10.54
C LYS A 92 -16.11 13.63 -9.36
N LYS A 93 -15.49 13.08 -8.30
CA LYS A 93 -16.21 12.68 -7.08
C LYS A 93 -16.64 13.92 -6.29
N ASN A 94 -17.76 13.83 -5.58
CA ASN A 94 -18.12 14.88 -4.61
C ASN A 94 -17.11 14.93 -3.44
N ASP A 95 -17.05 16.08 -2.77
CA ASP A 95 -16.01 16.34 -1.76
C ASP A 95 -16.15 15.45 -0.53
N ASN A 96 -17.38 15.10 -0.15
CA ASN A 96 -17.63 14.13 0.92
C ASN A 96 -17.01 12.75 0.59
N THR A 97 -17.19 12.26 -0.65
CA THR A 97 -16.60 10.99 -1.08
C THR A 97 -15.08 11.07 -1.12
N LYS A 98 -14.50 12.18 -1.62
CA LYS A 98 -13.05 12.38 -1.59
C LYS A 98 -12.52 12.32 -0.16
N SER A 99 -13.15 13.04 0.77
CA SER A 99 -12.80 13.05 2.20
C SER A 99 -12.85 11.65 2.80
N LYS A 100 -13.92 10.88 2.55
CA LYS A 100 -14.03 9.48 2.99
C LYS A 100 -12.87 8.61 2.49
N TRP A 101 -12.46 8.75 1.22
CA TRP A 101 -11.33 7.99 0.68
C TRP A 101 -9.99 8.40 1.29
N VAL A 102 -9.79 9.68 1.57
CA VAL A 102 -8.59 10.17 2.26
C VAL A 102 -8.53 9.59 3.68
N SER A 103 -9.60 9.73 4.45
CA SER A 103 -9.70 9.17 5.81
C SER A 103 -9.52 7.66 5.80
N PHE A 104 -10.16 6.94 4.87
CA PHE A 104 -10.00 5.50 4.71
C PHE A 104 -8.55 5.12 4.42
N SER A 105 -7.86 5.84 3.54
CA SER A 105 -6.46 5.54 3.17
C SER A 105 -5.50 5.76 4.35
N ILE A 106 -5.76 6.78 5.18
CA ILE A 106 -4.97 7.05 6.39
C ILE A 106 -5.27 5.99 7.45
N ILE A 107 -6.55 5.71 7.73
CA ILE A 107 -6.96 4.71 8.72
C ILE A 107 -6.45 3.33 8.33
N ALA A 108 -6.55 2.94 7.06
CA ALA A 108 -6.03 1.66 6.58
C ALA A 108 -4.54 1.53 6.88
N PHE A 109 -3.74 2.57 6.59
CA PHE A 109 -2.30 2.55 6.87
C PHE A 109 -2.00 2.44 8.37
N ILE A 110 -2.62 3.30 9.18
CA ILE A 110 -2.40 3.34 10.63
C ILE A 110 -2.86 2.03 11.28
N ALA A 111 -4.04 1.52 10.90
CA ALA A 111 -4.57 0.27 11.43
C ALA A 111 -3.67 -0.92 11.09
N SER A 112 -3.21 -1.04 9.84
CA SER A 112 -2.26 -2.08 9.45
C SER A 112 -0.95 -1.98 10.23
N PHE A 113 -0.44 -0.76 10.46
CA PHE A 113 0.77 -0.57 11.26
C PHE A 113 0.59 -1.02 12.71
N PHE A 114 -0.50 -0.63 13.38
CA PHE A 114 -0.77 -1.07 14.76
C PHE A 114 -1.00 -2.57 14.86
N LEU A 115 -1.76 -3.16 13.93
CA LEU A 115 -1.98 -4.60 13.87
C LEU A 115 -0.67 -5.35 13.67
N LEU A 116 0.22 -4.84 12.80
CA LEU A 116 1.55 -5.41 12.61
C LEU A 116 2.33 -5.45 13.93
N ILE A 117 2.37 -4.35 14.68
CA ILE A 117 3.05 -4.30 15.99
C ILE A 117 2.47 -5.34 16.94
N ILE A 118 1.14 -5.42 17.05
CA ILE A 118 0.47 -6.38 17.94
C ILE A 118 0.86 -7.82 17.58
N VAL A 119 0.87 -8.13 16.29
CA VAL A 119 1.14 -9.47 15.77
C VAL A 119 2.62 -9.85 15.89
N LEU A 120 3.53 -8.87 15.83
CA LEU A 120 4.98 -9.09 16.01
C LEU A 120 5.45 -9.05 17.47
N LYS A 121 4.69 -8.47 18.41
CA LYS A 121 5.05 -8.37 19.83
C LYS A 121 4.87 -9.69 20.61
N LYS A 122 4.90 -10.83 19.93
CA LYS A 122 4.87 -12.15 20.58
C LYS A 122 6.29 -12.66 20.81
#